data_AF-A0A6H1L1Q8-F1
#
_entry.id   AF-A0A6H1L1Q8-F1
#
_cell.length_a   1.000
_cell.length_b   1.000
_cell.length_c   1.000
_cell.angle_alpha   90.00
_cell.angle_beta   90.00
_cell.angle_gamma   90.00
#
_symmetry.space_group_name_H-M   'P 1'
#
loop_
_entity.id
_entity.type
_entity.pdbx_description
1 polymer ?
#
loop_
_entity_poly.entity_id
_entity_poly.type
_entity_poly.pdbx_seq_one_letter_code
_entity_poly.pdbx_strand_id
1 'polypeptide(L)'
;MLLEASSPNGVARFLVRSRGDSVAEHSLEVVVHGVEAGVPVMTAVRYASPAGPERLLLVPIVRGSFGPAASYVQLPGFSGEGWTASVPVPVGPDSEWDAATVALSVSAALNEATRHAWREVRALISNAGLRRVIDRALR
;
A
#
# COMPACT_ATOMS: atom_id res chain seq x y z
N MET A 1 -19.41 -3.58 4.58
CA MET A 1 -18.76 -3.03 5.79
C MET A 1 -17.79 -1.93 5.41
N LEU A 2 -17.77 -0.84 6.18
CA LEU A 2 -16.82 0.28 6.06
C LEU A 2 -16.10 0.44 7.41
N LEU A 3 -14.77 0.42 7.40
CA LEU A 3 -13.95 0.79 8.56
C LEU A 3 -13.11 1.99 8.19
N GLU A 4 -13.00 2.95 9.10
CA GLU A 4 -12.21 4.15 8.90
C GLU A 4 -11.27 4.36 10.08
N ALA A 5 -10.04 4.78 9.79
CA ALA A 5 -9.11 5.29 10.79
C ALA A 5 -8.27 6.43 10.23
N SER A 6 -7.72 7.23 11.13
CA SER A 6 -6.84 8.35 10.83
C SER A 6 -5.54 8.21 11.61
N SER A 7 -4.43 8.65 11.02
CA SER A 7 -3.17 8.76 11.75
C SER A 7 -3.30 9.77 12.90
N PRO A 8 -2.55 9.62 14.01
CA PRO A 8 -2.65 10.53 15.16
C PRO A 8 -2.37 12.00 14.81
N ASN A 9 -1.55 12.25 13.80
CA ASN A 9 -1.23 13.59 13.31
C ASN A 9 -2.22 14.13 12.25
N GLY A 10 -3.29 13.38 11.94
CA GLY A 10 -4.33 13.78 10.98
C GLY A 10 -3.90 13.79 9.50
N VAL A 11 -2.65 13.41 9.20
CA VAL A 11 -2.07 13.49 7.85
C VAL A 11 -2.58 12.39 6.94
N ALA A 12 -2.87 11.19 7.47
CA ALA A 12 -3.32 10.05 6.68
C ALA A 12 -4.71 9.58 7.15
N ARG A 13 -5.58 9.26 6.20
CA ARG A 13 -6.86 8.58 6.40
C ARG A 13 -6.85 7.25 5.66
N PHE A 14 -7.48 6.26 6.26
CA PHE A 14 -7.53 4.89 5.79
C PHE A 14 -8.98 4.44 5.77
N LEU A 15 -9.47 4.03 4.60
CA LEU A 15 -10.84 3.57 4.41
C LEU A 15 -10.82 2.14 3.89
N VAL A 16 -11.25 1.20 4.72
CA VAL A 16 -11.39 -0.20 4.36
C VAL A 16 -12.83 -0.48 3.96
N ARG A 17 -13.04 -1.05 2.77
CA ARG A 17 -14.37 -1.38 2.24
C ARG A 17 -14.44 -2.86 1.88
N SER A 18 -15.58 -3.49 2.16
CA SER A 18 -15.92 -4.78 1.58
C SER A 18 -16.21 -4.62 0.08
N ARG A 19 -15.71 -5.54 -0.74
CA ARG A 19 -15.84 -5.63 -2.19
C ARG A 19 -16.47 -6.98 -2.55
N GLY A 20 -17.63 -6.94 -3.20
CA GLY A 20 -18.35 -8.13 -3.66
C GLY A 20 -19.22 -8.82 -2.60
N ASP A 21 -20.06 -9.76 -3.06
CA ASP A 21 -21.14 -10.37 -2.27
C ASP A 21 -20.87 -11.82 -1.80
N SER A 22 -19.84 -12.51 -2.30
CA SER A 22 -19.68 -13.97 -2.08
C SER A 22 -18.35 -14.45 -1.49
N VAL A 23 -17.26 -13.70 -1.66
CA VAL A 23 -16.01 -13.84 -0.91
C VAL A 23 -15.68 -12.43 -0.42
N ALA A 24 -15.45 -12.26 0.89
CA ALA A 24 -15.16 -10.94 1.46
C ALA A 24 -13.79 -10.45 0.99
N GLU A 25 -13.73 -9.92 -0.23
CA GLU A 25 -12.58 -9.18 -0.70
C GLU A 25 -12.65 -7.81 -0.04
N HIS A 26 -11.56 -7.37 0.57
CA HIS A 26 -11.50 -6.05 1.16
C HIS A 26 -10.56 -5.18 0.33
N SER A 27 -10.91 -3.92 0.18
CA SER A 27 -10.03 -2.91 -0.37
C SER A 27 -9.70 -1.86 0.68
N LEU A 28 -8.52 -1.27 0.53
CA LEU A 28 -8.06 -0.15 1.33
C LEU A 28 -7.79 1.02 0.40
N GLU A 29 -8.40 2.15 0.73
CA GLU A 29 -8.04 3.47 0.22
C GLU A 29 -7.21 4.20 1.28
N VAL A 30 -6.02 4.65 0.91
CA VAL A 30 -5.14 5.47 1.75
C VAL A 30 -5.11 6.87 1.17
N VAL A 31 -5.54 7.87 1.93
CA VAL A 31 -5.53 9.28 1.54
C VAL A 31 -4.55 10.02 2.44
N VAL A 32 -3.62 10.77 1.85
CA VAL A 32 -2.59 11.51 2.57
C VAL A 32 -2.61 12.98 2.19
N HIS A 33 -2.65 13.85 3.19
CA HIS A 33 -2.63 15.30 3.05
C HIS A 33 -1.21 15.86 3.22
N GLY A 34 -0.87 16.91 2.48
CA GLY A 34 0.41 17.61 2.67
C GLY A 34 1.66 16.82 2.25
N VAL A 35 1.53 15.86 1.33
CA VAL A 35 2.71 15.17 0.77
C VAL A 35 3.45 16.11 -0.18
N GLU A 36 4.65 16.54 0.22
CA GLU A 36 5.50 17.40 -0.60
C GLU A 36 6.14 16.65 -1.79
N ALA A 37 6.39 17.38 -2.87
CA ALA A 37 7.07 16.87 -4.06
C ALA A 37 8.52 16.45 -3.75
N GLY A 38 9.05 15.45 -4.47
CA GLY A 38 10.42 14.96 -4.29
C GLY A 38 10.55 13.45 -4.30
N VAL A 39 10.24 12.78 -3.18
CA VAL A 39 10.56 11.37 -2.95
C VAL A 39 9.31 10.52 -2.73
N PRO A 40 9.09 9.39 -3.44
CA PRO A 40 8.00 8.45 -3.16
C PRO A 40 7.88 8.17 -1.66
N VAL A 41 6.65 8.17 -1.14
CA VAL A 41 6.39 7.82 0.26
C VAL A 41 5.59 6.53 0.33
N MET A 42 5.75 5.81 1.43
CA MET A 42 5.20 4.48 1.66
C MET A 42 4.51 4.43 3.01
N THR A 43 3.33 3.80 3.09
CA THR A 43 2.77 3.35 4.37
C THR A 43 2.83 1.82 4.44
N ALA A 44 3.05 1.29 5.63
CA ALA A 44 2.99 -0.12 5.93
C ALA A 44 1.66 -0.43 6.62
N VAL A 45 0.93 -1.43 6.11
CA VAL A 45 -0.36 -1.87 6.64
C VAL A 45 -0.22 -3.30 7.14
N ARG A 46 -0.51 -3.53 8.42
CA ARG A 46 -0.49 -4.85 9.05
C ARG A 46 -1.90 -5.29 9.40
N TYR A 47 -2.22 -6.54 9.12
CA TYR A 47 -3.54 -7.09 9.44
C TYR A 47 -3.50 -8.61 9.63
N ALA A 48 -4.42 -9.11 10.44
CA ALA A 48 -4.59 -10.54 10.65
C ALA A 48 -5.24 -11.19 9.42
N SER A 49 -4.77 -12.39 9.07
CA SER A 49 -5.40 -13.24 8.07
C SER A 49 -5.94 -14.50 8.75
N PRO A 50 -7.23 -14.88 8.58
CA PRO A 50 -7.76 -16.09 9.20
C PRO A 50 -7.01 -17.36 8.80
N ALA A 51 -6.40 -17.34 7.61
CA ALA A 51 -5.74 -18.48 7.00
C ALA A 51 -4.23 -18.59 7.34
N GLY A 52 -3.67 -17.72 8.20
CA GLY A 52 -2.24 -17.76 8.45
C GLY A 52 -1.69 -16.61 9.31
N PRO A 53 -0.36 -16.37 9.24
CA PRO A 53 0.28 -15.33 10.03
C PRO A 53 -0.20 -13.93 9.65
N GLU A 54 0.12 -12.95 10.50
CA GLU A 54 -0.06 -11.53 10.21
C GLU A 54 0.55 -11.19 8.84
N ARG A 55 -0.21 -10.42 8.04
CA ARG A 55 0.23 -9.94 6.74
C ARG A 55 0.70 -8.50 6.85
N LEU A 56 1.76 -8.21 6.11
CA LEU A 56 2.28 -6.86 5.90
C LEU A 56 2.08 -6.50 4.43
N LEU A 57 1.48 -5.34 4.16
CA LEU A 57 1.43 -4.71 2.85
C LEU A 57 2.15 -3.38 2.88
N LEU A 58 2.91 -3.11 1.83
CA LEU A 58 3.52 -1.83 1.55
C LEU A 58 2.62 -1.10 0.55
N VAL A 59 2.24 0.14 0.83
CA VAL A 59 1.35 0.91 -0.04
C VAL A 59 2.06 2.21 -0.44
N PRO A 60 2.56 2.32 -1.69
CA PRO A 60 3.20 3.54 -2.15
C PRO A 60 2.12 4.59 -2.38
N ILE A 61 2.32 5.80 -1.84
CA ILE A 61 1.33 6.86 -1.91
C ILE A 61 1.39 7.55 -3.26
N VAL A 62 0.35 7.35 -4.07
CA VAL A 62 0.20 8.04 -5.36
C VAL A 62 0.07 9.54 -5.14
N ARG A 63 0.91 10.29 -5.83
CA ARG A 63 0.85 11.75 -5.91
C ARG A 63 0.01 12.13 -7.12
N GLY A 64 -1.25 12.47 -6.90
CA GLY A 64 -2.12 12.97 -7.96
C GLY A 64 -1.76 14.40 -8.36
N SER A 65 -2.00 14.77 -9.62
CA SER A 65 -1.92 16.17 -10.05
C SER A 65 -3.08 17.03 -9.52
N PHE A 66 -4.16 16.38 -9.08
CA PHE A 66 -5.37 17.00 -8.56
C PHE A 66 -5.88 16.22 -7.34
N GLY A 67 -6.40 16.93 -6.35
CA GLY A 67 -6.90 16.33 -5.10
C GLY A 67 -5.78 15.85 -4.16
N PRO A 68 -6.16 15.23 -3.02
CA PRO A 68 -5.18 14.67 -2.08
C PRO A 68 -4.47 13.45 -2.68
N ALA A 69 -3.26 13.17 -2.18
CA ALA A 69 -2.50 12.00 -2.57
C ALA A 69 -3.24 10.74 -2.10
N ALA A 70 -3.51 9.77 -2.99
CA ALA A 70 -4.39 8.65 -2.66
C ALA A 70 -4.03 7.35 -3.37
N SER A 71 -4.01 6.25 -2.62
CA SER A 71 -3.68 4.92 -3.14
C SER A 71 -4.78 3.93 -2.88
N TYR A 72 -4.96 2.99 -3.79
CA TYR A 72 -6.02 2.00 -3.72
C TYR A 72 -5.46 0.60 -3.92
N VAL A 73 -5.64 -0.25 -2.91
CA VAL A 73 -5.11 -1.62 -2.86
C VAL A 73 -6.16 -2.61 -2.36
N GLN A 74 -5.99 -3.87 -2.72
CA GLN A 74 -6.69 -5.00 -2.12
C GLN A 74 -6.02 -5.35 -0.79
N LEU A 75 -6.77 -5.95 0.12
CA LEU A 75 -6.26 -6.57 1.34
C LEU A 75 -6.45 -8.10 1.26
N PRO A 76 -5.51 -8.84 0.62
CA PRO A 76 -5.64 -10.28 0.42
C PRO A 76 -5.78 -11.02 1.75
N GLY A 77 -6.88 -11.76 1.90
CA GLY A 77 -7.14 -12.60 3.08
C GLY A 77 -7.42 -11.81 4.37
N PHE A 78 -7.76 -10.53 4.30
CA PHE A 78 -8.21 -9.77 5.46
C PHE A 78 -9.60 -10.22 5.91
N SER A 79 -9.73 -10.47 7.22
CA SER A 79 -10.97 -10.97 7.84
C SER A 79 -12.06 -9.91 7.98
N GLY A 80 -11.70 -8.63 7.90
CA GLY A 80 -12.61 -7.54 8.26
C GLY A 80 -12.33 -6.92 9.62
N GLU A 81 -11.44 -7.47 10.44
CA GLU A 81 -11.15 -6.97 11.78
C GLU A 81 -9.65 -6.91 12.06
N GLY A 82 -9.23 -5.96 12.89
CA GLY A 82 -7.86 -5.88 13.40
C GLY A 82 -6.82 -5.55 12.34
N TRP A 83 -6.51 -4.26 12.19
CA TRP A 83 -5.42 -3.79 11.34
C TRP A 83 -4.73 -2.57 11.95
N THR A 84 -3.48 -2.33 11.56
CA THR A 84 -2.72 -1.13 11.90
C THR A 84 -2.04 -0.60 10.64
N ALA A 85 -1.77 0.71 10.61
CA ALA A 85 -0.94 1.30 9.57
C ALA A 85 0.10 2.25 10.15
N SER A 86 1.26 2.30 9.51
CA SER A 86 2.29 3.28 9.81
C SER A 86 1.93 4.64 9.23
N VAL A 87 2.49 5.69 9.83
CA VAL A 87 2.57 6.98 9.13
C VAL A 87 3.32 6.80 7.79
N PRO A 88 2.94 7.54 6.74
CA PRO A 88 3.70 7.54 5.49
C PRO A 88 5.13 8.03 5.72
N VAL A 89 6.11 7.29 5.23
CA VAL A 89 7.54 7.61 5.34
C VAL A 89 8.20 7.66 3.96
N PRO A 90 9.24 8.50 3.75
CA PRO A 90 9.99 8.51 2.50
C PRO A 90 10.64 7.15 2.20
N VAL A 91 10.60 6.75 0.93
CA VAL A 91 11.37 5.63 0.40
C VAL A 91 12.78 6.11 0.09
N GLY A 92 13.79 5.33 0.46
CA GLY A 92 15.19 5.61 0.15
C GLY A 92 15.78 4.61 -0.84
N PRO A 93 16.94 4.92 -1.45
CA PRO A 93 17.64 3.97 -2.33
C PRO A 93 18.03 2.67 -1.61
N ASP A 94 18.28 2.76 -0.30
CA ASP A 94 18.71 1.66 0.56
C ASP A 94 17.53 1.05 1.35
N SER A 95 16.28 1.28 0.93
CA SER A 95 15.13 0.64 1.56
C SER A 95 15.17 -0.88 1.39
N GLU A 96 15.10 -1.60 2.51
CA GLU A 96 15.13 -3.05 2.56
C GLU A 96 13.76 -3.60 2.96
N TRP A 97 13.23 -4.50 2.13
CA TRP A 97 11.97 -5.20 2.38
C TRP A 97 12.11 -6.67 2.01
N ASP A 98 11.29 -7.49 2.65
CA ASP A 98 11.15 -8.88 2.24
C ASP A 98 10.56 -9.00 0.83
N ALA A 99 11.11 -9.89 0.01
CA ALA A 99 10.72 -10.04 -1.39
C ALA A 99 9.28 -10.55 -1.55
N ALA A 100 8.81 -11.44 -0.67
CA ALA A 100 7.45 -11.95 -0.73
C ALA A 100 6.44 -10.85 -0.36
N THR A 101 6.79 -10.00 0.62
CA THR A 101 6.02 -8.82 0.99
C THR A 101 5.90 -7.84 -0.17
N VAL A 102 7.00 -7.54 -0.87
CA VAL A 102 6.96 -6.65 -2.05
C VAL A 102 6.12 -7.24 -3.16
N ALA A 103 6.28 -8.53 -3.47
CA ALA A 103 5.48 -9.20 -4.51
C ALA A 103 3.98 -9.12 -4.21
N LEU A 104 3.58 -9.47 -2.98
CA LEU A 104 2.19 -9.40 -2.53
C LEU A 104 1.64 -7.96 -2.64
N SER A 105 2.43 -6.99 -2.21
CA SER A 105 2.04 -5.58 -2.16
C SER A 105 1.86 -4.96 -3.56
N VAL A 106 2.72 -5.32 -4.51
CA VAL A 106 2.57 -4.90 -5.91
C VAL A 106 1.33 -5.53 -6.53
N SER A 107 1.12 -6.83 -6.33
CA SER A 107 -0.06 -7.54 -6.83
C SER A 107 -1.38 -7.04 -6.22
N ALA A 108 -1.33 -6.47 -5.01
CA ALA A 108 -2.48 -5.88 -4.36
C ALA A 108 -2.93 -4.53 -4.97
N ALA A 109 -2.14 -3.91 -5.86
CA ALA A 109 -2.52 -2.64 -6.48
C ALA A 109 -3.78 -2.77 -7.35
N LEU A 110 -4.84 -2.03 -7.01
CA LEU A 110 -6.15 -2.13 -7.66
C LEU A 110 -6.35 -1.18 -8.84
N ASN A 111 -5.51 -0.16 -8.99
CA ASN A 111 -5.60 0.79 -10.09
C ASN A 111 -4.21 1.09 -10.69
N GLU A 112 -4.21 1.70 -11.88
CA GLU A 112 -2.97 2.01 -12.60
C GLU A 112 -2.15 3.09 -11.89
N ALA A 113 -2.79 3.97 -11.14
CA ALA A 113 -2.10 5.02 -10.38
C ALA A 113 -1.21 4.43 -9.28
N THR A 114 -1.71 3.47 -8.50
CA THR A 114 -0.92 2.74 -7.49
C THR A 114 0.18 1.90 -8.16
N ARG A 115 -0.08 1.28 -9.32
CA ARG A 115 0.95 0.57 -10.10
C ARG A 115 2.03 1.50 -10.61
N HIS A 116 1.68 2.71 -11.03
CA HIS A 116 2.64 3.73 -11.42
C HIS A 116 3.52 4.16 -10.23
N ALA A 117 2.94 4.38 -9.06
CA ALA A 117 3.71 4.67 -7.84
C ALA A 117 4.72 3.56 -7.50
N TRP A 118 4.37 2.28 -7.75
CA TRP A 118 5.34 1.18 -7.66
C TRP A 118 6.49 1.27 -8.68
N ARG A 119 6.24 1.76 -9.89
CA ARG A 119 7.31 2.02 -10.88
C ARG A 119 8.24 3.13 -10.41
N GLU A 120 7.72 4.18 -9.77
CA GLU A 120 8.53 5.24 -9.17
C GLU A 120 9.42 4.70 -8.05
N VAL A 121 8.86 3.90 -7.13
CA VAL A 121 9.62 3.21 -6.08
C VAL A 121 10.72 2.34 -6.70
N ARG A 122 10.38 1.56 -7.72
CA ARG A 122 11.34 0.71 -8.45
C ARG A 122 12.47 1.51 -9.09
N ALA A 123 12.19 2.71 -9.60
CA ALA A 123 13.20 3.58 -10.19
C ALA A 123 14.18 4.11 -9.15
N LEU A 124 13.71 4.33 -7.91
CA LEU A 124 14.49 4.89 -6.82
C LEU A 124 15.39 3.87 -6.10
N ILE A 125 14.91 2.67 -5.84
CA ILE A 125 15.65 1.69 -5.02
C ILE A 125 16.87 1.11 -5.76
N SER A 126 17.94 0.87 -5.00
CA SER A 126 19.20 0.30 -5.51
C SER A 126 19.21 -1.23 -5.52
N ASN A 127 18.38 -1.88 -4.69
CA ASN A 127 18.33 -3.34 -4.58
C ASN A 127 17.82 -4.02 -5.86
N ALA A 128 18.72 -4.60 -6.65
CA ALA A 128 18.40 -5.27 -7.92
C ALA A 128 17.48 -6.49 -7.78
N GLY A 129 17.47 -7.15 -6.61
CA GLY A 129 16.53 -8.24 -6.31
C GLY A 129 15.10 -7.73 -6.23
N LEU A 130 14.88 -6.70 -5.41
CA LEU A 130 13.56 -6.09 -5.22
C LEU A 130 13.03 -5.42 -6.50
N ARG A 131 13.90 -4.77 -7.27
CA ARG A 131 13.53 -4.21 -8.60
C ARG A 131 12.96 -5.29 -9.52
N ARG A 132 13.60 -6.47 -9.59
CA ARG A 132 13.11 -7.60 -10.39
C ARG A 132 11.79 -8.15 -9.89
N VAL A 133 11.57 -8.17 -8.57
CA VAL A 133 10.29 -8.56 -7.98
C VAL A 133 9.18 -7.61 -8.42
N ILE A 134 9.41 -6.30 -8.30
CA ILE A 134 8.44 -5.28 -8.73
C ILE A 134 8.19 -5.40 -10.24
N ASP A 135 9.25 -5.49 -11.05
CA ASP A 135 9.14 -5.63 -12.51
C ASP A 135 8.39 -6.91 -12.92
N ARG A 136 8.45 -7.99 -12.14
CA ARG A 136 7.70 -9.22 -12.40
C ARG A 136 6.23 -9.10 -12.01
N ALA A 137 5.95 -8.48 -10.86
CA ALA A 137 4.61 -8.35 -10.34
C ALA A 137 3.77 -7.26 -11.05
N LEU A 138 4.42 -6.35 -11.79
CA LEU A 138 3.78 -5.34 -12.63
C LEU A 138 3.51 -5.77 -14.08
N ARG A 139 3.89 -6.99 -14.47
CA ARG A 139 3.57 -7.57 -15.79
C ARG A 139 2.14 -8.06 -15.82
#